data_AF-A0A962SR95-F1
#
_entry.id   AF-A0A962SR95-F1
#
_cell.length_a   1.000
_cell.length_b   1.000
_cell.length_c   1.000
_cell.angle_alpha   90.00
_cell.angle_beta   90.00
_cell.angle_gamma   90.00
#
_symmetry.space_group_name_H-M   'P 1'
#
loop_
_entity.id
_entity.type
_entity.pdbx_description
1 polymer ?
#
loop_
_entity_poly.entity_id
_entity_poly.type
_entity_poly.pdbx_seq_one_letter_code
_entity_poly.pdbx_strand_id
1 'polypeptide(L)'
;ALVLMTTSSDGFVAATAQQMKEGSKMPRADWKQMQQYPVPLPTDGLLCAFNDFIDPILNQLKTLAFANKRLGAARDLLLPRLMNGEISV
;
A
#
# COMPACT_ATOMS: atom_id res chain seq x y z
N ALA A 1 4.55 11.08 -2.84
CA ALA A 1 3.94 10.09 -3.77
C ALA A 1 4.90 9.33 -4.71
N LEU A 2 5.89 9.98 -5.38
CA LEU A 2 6.64 9.37 -6.50
C LEU A 2 7.20 7.97 -6.24
N VAL A 3 7.98 7.79 -5.18
CA VAL A 3 8.62 6.49 -4.86
C VAL A 3 7.58 5.40 -4.66
N LEU A 4 6.50 5.69 -3.93
CA LEU A 4 5.41 4.73 -3.71
C LEU A 4 4.83 4.28 -5.06
N MET A 5 4.49 5.22 -5.94
CA MET A 5 3.93 4.91 -7.25
C MET A 5 4.89 4.13 -8.13
N THR A 6 6.20 4.43 -8.10
CA THR A 6 7.20 3.65 -8.82
C THR A 6 7.29 2.23 -8.27
N THR A 7 7.40 2.05 -6.95
CA THR A 7 7.52 0.73 -6.32
C THR A 7 6.26 -0.14 -6.45
N SER A 8 5.10 0.49 -6.62
CA SER A 8 3.82 -0.18 -6.85
C SER A 8 3.53 -0.44 -8.33
N SER A 9 4.38 0.03 -9.25
CA SER A 9 4.18 -0.18 -10.69
C SER A 9 4.53 -1.60 -11.13
N ASP A 10 3.80 -2.13 -12.11
CA ASP A 10 4.07 -3.46 -12.68
C ASP A 10 5.50 -3.55 -13.25
N GLY A 11 6.02 -2.46 -13.81
CA GLY A 11 7.38 -2.40 -14.36
C GLY A 11 8.45 -2.61 -13.28
N PHE A 12 8.29 -1.97 -12.11
CA PHE A 12 9.19 -2.18 -10.98
C PHE A 12 9.06 -3.58 -10.41
N VAL A 13 7.82 -4.06 -10.21
CA VAL A 13 7.57 -5.40 -9.65
C VAL A 13 8.13 -6.48 -10.57
N ALA A 14 7.93 -6.38 -11.89
CA ALA A 14 8.45 -7.34 -12.84
C ALA A 14 9.99 -7.33 -12.91
N ALA A 15 10.61 -6.15 -12.92
CA ALA A 15 12.07 -6.03 -12.98
C ALA A 15 12.74 -6.59 -11.72
N THR A 16 12.19 -6.26 -10.54
CA THR A 16 12.71 -6.74 -9.27
C THR A 16 12.46 -8.24 -9.09
N ALA A 17 11.28 -8.74 -9.49
CA ALA A 17 10.94 -10.17 -9.48
C ALA A 17 11.91 -11.04 -10.32
N GLN A 18 12.33 -10.55 -11.49
CA GLN A 18 13.22 -11.30 -12.40
C GLN A 18 14.67 -11.33 -11.94
N GLN A 19 15.13 -10.29 -11.24
CA GLN A 19 16.53 -10.16 -10.83
C GLN A 19 16.86 -10.92 -9.54
N MET A 20 15.83 -11.36 -8.80
CA MET A 20 15.96 -12.16 -7.58
C MET A 20 16.55 -13.54 -7.86
N LYS A 21 17.87 -13.66 -7.74
CA LYS A 21 18.59 -14.93 -7.75
C LYS A 21 18.59 -15.55 -6.36
N GLU A 22 17.65 -16.46 -6.08
CA GLU A 22 17.82 -17.52 -5.08
C GLU A 22 16.79 -18.64 -5.35
N GLY A 23 17.27 -19.88 -5.47
CA GLY A 23 16.58 -20.97 -6.16
C GLY A 23 15.25 -21.44 -5.54
N SER A 24 14.29 -21.77 -6.41
CA SER A 24 13.13 -22.67 -6.21
C SER A 24 12.16 -22.41 -5.04
N LYS A 25 12.46 -21.53 -4.08
CA LYS A 25 11.58 -21.16 -2.97
C LYS A 25 11.41 -19.65 -2.96
N MET A 26 10.16 -19.20 -3.15
CA MET A 26 9.65 -17.81 -3.11
C MET A 26 10.75 -16.71 -3.19
N PRO A 27 10.90 -16.03 -4.34
CA PRO A 27 11.88 -14.96 -4.47
C PRO A 27 11.60 -13.87 -3.43
N ARG A 28 12.65 -13.47 -2.69
CA ARG A 28 12.57 -12.47 -1.61
C ARG A 28 13.10 -11.12 -2.06
N ALA A 29 12.41 -10.05 -1.69
CA ALA A 29 12.80 -8.67 -1.98
C ALA A 29 14.23 -8.40 -1.51
N ASP A 30 15.14 -8.16 -2.46
CA ASP A 30 16.51 -7.72 -2.19
C ASP A 30 16.59 -6.21 -2.37
N TRP A 31 16.81 -5.50 -1.27
CA TRP A 31 16.94 -4.05 -1.25
C TRP A 31 18.04 -3.52 -2.16
N LYS A 32 19.19 -4.21 -2.25
CA LYS A 32 20.31 -3.79 -3.10
C LYS A 32 19.93 -3.83 -4.59
N GLN A 33 19.08 -4.77 -4.97
CA GLN A 33 18.58 -4.88 -6.35
C GLN A 33 17.49 -3.84 -6.63
N MET A 34 16.55 -3.67 -5.69
CA MET A 34 15.49 -2.66 -5.81
C MET A 34 16.05 -1.24 -5.97
N GLN A 35 17.12 -0.91 -5.24
CA GLN A 35 17.79 0.40 -5.34
C GLN A 35 18.43 0.66 -6.72
N GLN A 36 18.72 -0.37 -7.50
CA GLN A 36 19.32 -0.23 -8.84
C GLN A 36 18.27 0.07 -9.91
N TYR A 37 16.98 -0.02 -9.59
CA TYR A 37 15.93 0.29 -10.54
C TYR A 37 15.94 1.78 -10.91
N PRO A 38 16.08 2.14 -12.19
CA PRO A 38 16.15 3.54 -12.59
C PRO A 38 14.78 4.21 -12.41
N VAL A 39 14.77 5.33 -11.69
CA VAL A 39 13.58 6.17 -11.51
C VAL A 39 13.82 7.51 -12.21
N PRO A 40 12.98 7.93 -13.17
CA PRO A 40 13.11 9.24 -13.78
C PRO A 40 12.84 10.31 -12.73
N LEU A 41 13.81 11.19 -12.51
CA LEU A 41 13.67 12.33 -11.60
C LEU A 41 13.19 13.55 -12.42
N PRO A 42 11.92 13.97 -12.28
CA PRO A 42 11.43 15.17 -12.95
C PRO A 42 12.00 16.44 -12.31
N THR A 43 11.76 17.59 -12.95
CA THR A 43 12.06 18.89 -12.34
C THR A 43 11.25 19.10 -11.06
N ASP A 44 11.78 19.89 -10.13
CA ASP A 44 11.16 20.10 -8.81
C ASP A 44 9.71 20.55 -8.89
N GLY A 45 9.40 21.47 -9.82
CA GLY A 45 8.03 21.96 -10.00
C GLY A 45 7.05 20.85 -10.43
N LEU A 46 7.48 19.96 -11.32
CA LEU A 46 6.65 18.83 -11.76
C LEU A 46 6.54 17.77 -10.65
N LEU A 47 7.61 17.54 -9.89
CA LEU A 47 7.59 16.64 -8.74
C LEU A 47 6.61 17.13 -7.65
N CYS A 48 6.64 18.42 -7.33
CA CYS A 48 5.72 19.03 -6.39
C CYS A 48 4.28 18.89 -6.87
N ALA A 49 3.97 19.30 -8.10
CA ALA A 49 2.61 19.21 -8.65
C ALA A 49 2.08 17.76 -8.65
N PHE A 50 2.93 16.79 -8.98
CA PHE A 50 2.58 15.37 -8.92
C PHE A 50 2.29 14.92 -7.48
N ASN A 51 3.15 15.26 -6.52
CA ASN A 51 2.94 14.87 -5.12
C ASN A 51 1.68 15.53 -4.55
N ASP A 52 1.45 16.81 -4.82
CA ASP A 52 0.27 17.56 -4.37
C ASP A 52 -1.04 16.92 -4.87
N PHE A 53 -1.02 16.33 -6.06
CA PHE A 53 -2.17 15.62 -6.62
C PHE A 53 -2.40 14.25 -5.95
N ILE A 54 -1.33 13.48 -5.70
CA ILE A 54 -1.45 12.10 -5.24
C ILE A 54 -1.57 12.00 -3.70
N ASP A 55 -0.87 12.84 -2.95
CA ASP A 55 -0.85 12.79 -1.49
C ASP A 55 -2.25 12.87 -0.83
N PRO A 56 -3.23 13.69 -1.27
CA PRO A 56 -4.59 13.63 -0.72
C PRO A 56 -5.28 12.29 -0.97
N ILE A 57 -5.03 11.63 -2.11
CA ILE A 57 -5.57 10.30 -2.42
C ILE A 57 -5.00 9.26 -1.45
N LEU A 58 -3.68 9.32 -1.19
CA LEU A 58 -3.03 8.43 -0.23
C LEU A 58 -3.55 8.64 1.20
N ASN A 59 -3.78 9.89 1.60
CA ASN A 59 -4.36 10.22 2.89
C ASN A 59 -5.79 9.69 3.05
N GLN A 60 -6.59 9.78 2.00
CA GLN A 60 -7.95 9.21 2.00
C GLN A 60 -7.90 7.68 2.09
N LEU A 61 -7.03 7.03 1.31
CA LEU A 61 -6.85 5.57 1.34
C LEU A 61 -6.46 5.10 2.75
N LYS A 62 -5.51 5.78 3.38
CA LYS A 62 -5.09 5.50 4.75
C LYS A 62 -6.24 5.63 5.74
N THR A 63 -6.99 6.73 5.66
CA THR A 63 -8.16 7.00 6.52
C THR A 63 -9.20 5.89 6.40
N LEU A 64 -9.56 5.51 5.18
CA LEU A 64 -10.54 4.45 4.91
C LEU A 64 -10.06 3.08 5.39
N ALA A 65 -8.78 2.75 5.19
CA ALA A 65 -8.22 1.49 5.66
C ALA A 65 -8.32 1.34 7.19
N PHE A 66 -8.00 2.40 7.95
CA PHE A 66 -8.14 2.39 9.39
C PHE A 66 -9.60 2.40 9.86
N ALA A 67 -10.48 3.14 9.18
CA ALA A 67 -11.91 3.13 9.46
C ALA A 67 -12.50 1.72 9.28
N ASN A 68 -12.19 1.05 8.17
CA ASN A 68 -12.64 -0.32 7.90
C ASN A 68 -12.13 -1.30 8.96
N LYS A 69 -10.87 -1.18 9.40
CA LYS A 69 -10.35 -2.02 10.49
C LYS A 69 -11.13 -1.83 11.80
N ARG A 70 -11.44 -0.57 12.16
CA ARG A 70 -12.21 -0.25 13.37
C ARG A 70 -13.65 -0.73 13.27
N LEU A 71 -14.29 -0.54 12.13
CA LEU A 71 -15.66 -0.99 11.87
C LEU A 71 -15.75 -2.52 11.90
N GLY A 72 -14.76 -3.22 11.33
CA GLY A 72 -14.65 -4.68 11.43
C GLY A 72 -14.58 -5.14 12.89
N ALA A 73 -13.70 -4.54 13.69
CA ALA A 73 -13.60 -4.87 15.12
C ALA A 73 -14.88 -4.56 15.90
N ALA A 74 -15.54 -3.43 15.61
CA ALA A 74 -16.81 -3.06 16.24
C ALA A 74 -17.92 -4.05 15.87
N ARG A 75 -18.01 -4.44 14.60
CA ARG A 75 -18.94 -5.49 14.14
C ARG A 75 -18.69 -6.79 14.89
N ASP A 76 -17.44 -7.25 14.96
CA ASP A 76 -17.10 -8.53 15.58
C ASP A 76 -17.39 -8.55 17.10
N LEU A 77 -17.32 -7.38 17.75
CA LEU A 77 -17.70 -7.22 19.16
C LEU A 77 -19.23 -7.19 19.37
N LEU A 78 -19.94 -6.45 18.52
CA LEU A 78 -21.37 -6.17 18.71
C LEU A 78 -22.27 -7.28 18.17
N LEU A 79 -21.85 -7.96 17.09
CA LEU A 79 -22.67 -8.99 16.44
C LEU A 79 -23.04 -10.14 17.38
N PRO A 80 -22.12 -10.71 18.20
CA PRO A 80 -22.48 -11.75 19.17
C PRO A 80 -23.47 -11.25 20.22
N ARG A 81 -23.29 -10.02 20.72
CA ARG A 81 -24.18 -9.42 21.73
C ARG A 81 -25.57 -9.17 21.19
N LEU A 82 -25.67 -8.73 19.93
CA LEU A 82 -26.92 -8.59 19.22
C LEU A 82 -27.61 -9.95 19.05
N MET A 83 -26.88 -10.97 18.59
CA MET A 83 -27.40 -12.33 18.40
C MET A 83 -27.88 -12.97 19.71
N ASN A 84 -27.21 -12.67 20.83
CA ASN A 84 -27.59 -13.15 22.16
C ASN A 84 -28.72 -12.33 22.82
N GLY A 85 -29.20 -11.26 22.17
CA GLY A 85 -30.23 -10.38 22.74
C GLY A 85 -29.76 -9.50 23.89
N GLU A 86 -28.44 -9.36 24.10
CA GLU A 86 -27.85 -8.47 25.11
C GLU A 86 -27.98 -6.99 24.73
N ILE A 87 -28.24 -6.71 23.45
CA ILE A 87 -28.47 -5.37 22.90
C ILE A 87 -29.80 -5.38 22.15
N SER A 88 -30.70 -4.46 22.47
CA SER A 88 -31.98 -4.26 21.77
C SER A 88 -31.81 -3.39 20.53
N VAL A 89 -32.58 -3.70 19.47
CA VAL A 89 -32.71 -2.88 18.25
C VAL A 89 -33.77 -1.80 18.43
#